data_AF-A0A7X5JEI8-F1
#
_entry.id   AF-A0A7X5JEI8-F1
#
_cell.length_a   1.000
_cell.length_b   1.000
_cell.length_c   1.000
_cell.angle_alpha   90.00
_cell.angle_beta   90.00
_cell.angle_gamma   90.00
#
_symmetry.space_group_name_H-M   'P 1'
#
loop_
_entity.id
_entity.type
_entity.pdbx_description
1 polymer ?
#
loop_
_entity_poly.entity_id
_entity_poly.type
_entity_poly.pdbx_seq_one_letter_code
_entity_poly.pdbx_strand_id
1 'polypeptide(L)'
;MKILLFGCGPMADAVADLCSKKEVTCIRNFFDKENHDSVNVHDTVAIYFGSGRELPRLIEFSQKSKIPIIQGSSYPDAIKHMNEAKGVAIVHAPNLSIPVVKFMSLFREQVKVLSDFMDLSILESHQKAKKDVSKTAREMADMAGLNHEYIESIRDPEEQVELLGVPKEHLGGHAYHFFNFEGMGVKIQTSIMIHGRETYALGSLLLAAGLLERGILLDFQDGPVKFVDIPDSFYLNRG
;
A
#
# COMPACT_ATOMS: atom_id res chain seq x y z
N MET A 1 -17.53 0.64 -12.37
CA MET A 1 -16.78 0.16 -11.19
C MET A 1 -17.42 0.74 -9.94
N LYS A 2 -17.59 -0.11 -8.94
CA LYS A 2 -18.12 0.20 -7.61
C LYS A 2 -17.10 -0.25 -6.57
N ILE A 3 -16.87 0.58 -5.55
CA ILE A 3 -15.93 0.31 -4.47
C ILE A 3 -16.72 0.12 -3.18
N LEU A 4 -16.56 -1.04 -2.53
CA LEU A 4 -16.97 -1.23 -1.13
C LEU A 4 -15.78 -0.84 -0.25
N LEU A 5 -15.86 0.31 0.41
CA LEU A 5 -14.75 0.87 1.18
C LEU A 5 -14.95 0.60 2.67
N PHE A 6 -14.02 -0.14 3.26
CA PHE A 6 -14.02 -0.53 4.67
C PHE A 6 -12.89 0.16 5.44
N GLY A 7 -13.19 0.50 6.70
CA GLY A 7 -12.29 1.25 7.57
C GLY A 7 -12.56 2.76 7.60
N CYS A 8 -11.99 3.39 8.61
CA CYS A 8 -12.06 4.84 8.83
C CYS A 8 -10.66 5.43 8.91
N GLY A 9 -10.57 6.73 8.62
CA GLY A 9 -9.34 7.50 8.73
C GLY A 9 -8.74 7.94 7.39
N PRO A 10 -7.57 8.61 7.43
CA PRO A 10 -7.08 9.43 6.33
C PRO A 10 -6.89 8.69 5.00
N MET A 11 -6.59 7.39 5.05
CA MET A 11 -6.43 6.57 3.85
C MET A 11 -7.78 6.23 3.19
N ALA A 12 -8.78 5.85 3.99
CA ALA A 12 -10.12 5.60 3.48
C ALA A 12 -10.73 6.90 2.93
N ASP A 13 -10.50 8.02 3.62
CA ASP A 13 -10.99 9.34 3.18
C ASP A 13 -10.35 9.76 1.85
N ALA A 14 -9.04 9.58 1.69
CA ALA A 14 -8.36 9.85 0.41
C ALA A 14 -8.91 9.02 -0.76
N VAL A 15 -9.26 7.75 -0.53
CA VAL A 15 -9.91 6.90 -1.56
C VAL A 15 -11.32 7.36 -1.85
N ALA A 16 -12.11 7.70 -0.83
CA ALA A 16 -13.47 8.21 -1.01
C ALA A 16 -13.49 9.53 -1.79
N ASP A 17 -12.59 10.46 -1.47
CA ASP A 17 -12.43 11.74 -2.15
C ASP A 17 -12.05 11.53 -3.63
N LEU A 18 -11.11 10.62 -3.90
CA LEU A 18 -10.71 10.31 -5.27
C LEU A 18 -11.83 9.64 -6.06
N CYS A 19 -12.60 8.74 -5.43
CA CYS A 19 -13.79 8.17 -6.04
C CYS A 19 -14.79 9.25 -6.44
N SER A 20 -15.07 10.21 -5.56
CA SER A 20 -15.95 11.33 -5.86
C SER A 20 -15.44 12.17 -7.04
N LYS A 21 -14.15 12.49 -7.07
CA LYS A 21 -13.52 13.25 -8.17
C LYS A 21 -13.55 12.52 -9.52
N LYS A 22 -13.51 11.18 -9.50
CA LYS A 22 -13.52 10.33 -10.69
C LYS A 22 -14.89 9.74 -11.02
N GLU A 23 -15.94 10.19 -10.33
CA GLU A 23 -17.32 9.69 -10.50
C GLU A 23 -17.45 8.16 -10.32
N VAL A 24 -16.57 7.57 -9.50
CA VAL A 24 -16.61 6.16 -9.12
C VAL A 24 -17.55 5.99 -7.94
N THR A 25 -18.50 5.06 -8.04
CA THR A 25 -19.42 4.76 -6.93
C THR A 25 -18.65 4.18 -5.75
N CYS A 26 -18.64 4.86 -4.61
CA CYS A 26 -17.99 4.42 -3.38
C CYS A 26 -19.02 4.22 -2.26
N ILE A 27 -19.09 3.01 -1.72
CA ILE A 27 -20.03 2.63 -0.67
C ILE A 27 -19.25 2.38 0.62
N ARG A 28 -19.44 3.28 1.59
CA ARG A 28 -18.95 3.11 2.97
C ARG A 28 -20.03 2.49 3.85
N ASN A 29 -19.61 1.94 4.99
CA ASN A 29 -20.48 1.30 5.99
C ASN A 29 -21.44 0.27 5.35
N PHE A 30 -20.91 -0.53 4.42
CA PHE A 30 -21.72 -1.42 3.60
C PHE A 30 -22.58 -2.34 4.46
N PHE A 31 -21.99 -2.93 5.50
CA PHE A 31 -22.65 -3.90 6.39
C PHE A 31 -23.73 -3.32 7.33
N ASP A 32 -23.84 -2.00 7.41
CA ASP A 32 -24.87 -1.31 8.20
C ASP A 32 -26.13 -1.02 7.37
N LYS A 33 -26.12 -1.32 6.06
CA LYS A 33 -27.24 -1.07 5.14
C LYS A 33 -28.15 -2.28 5.05
N GLU A 34 -29.47 -2.06 5.02
CA GLU A 34 -30.46 -3.15 5.09
C GLU A 34 -30.61 -4.00 3.82
N ASN A 35 -29.82 -3.77 2.76
CA ASN A 35 -29.92 -4.55 1.52
C ASN A 35 -28.56 -4.73 0.80
N HIS A 36 -27.95 -5.91 0.97
CA HIS A 36 -26.67 -6.27 0.34
C HIS A 36 -26.82 -6.99 -1.01
N ASP A 37 -28.01 -7.49 -1.35
CA ASP A 37 -28.26 -8.33 -2.54
C ASP A 37 -28.27 -7.53 -3.86
N SER A 38 -28.23 -6.19 -3.77
CA SER A 38 -28.22 -5.27 -4.92
C SER A 38 -26.82 -4.99 -5.50
N VAL A 39 -25.76 -5.59 -4.94
CA VAL A 39 -24.39 -5.38 -5.42
C VAL A 39 -24.07 -6.31 -6.59
N ASN A 40 -23.85 -5.73 -7.76
CA ASN A 40 -23.37 -6.47 -8.92
C ASN A 40 -21.90 -6.87 -8.72
N VAL A 41 -21.65 -8.17 -8.74
CA VAL A 41 -20.32 -8.76 -8.49
C VAL A 41 -19.34 -8.49 -9.63
N HIS A 42 -19.84 -8.27 -10.85
CA HIS A 42 -19.00 -8.09 -12.05
C HIS A 42 -18.34 -6.72 -12.15
N ASP A 43 -18.77 -5.74 -11.35
CA ASP A 43 -18.22 -4.38 -11.37
C ASP A 43 -17.79 -3.87 -9.99
N THR A 44 -17.74 -4.74 -8.98
CA THR A 44 -17.48 -4.36 -7.59
C THR A 44 -16.16 -4.91 -7.04
N VAL A 45 -15.40 -4.06 -6.35
CA VAL A 45 -14.20 -4.44 -5.59
C VAL A 45 -14.30 -3.92 -4.16
N ALA A 46 -13.89 -4.73 -3.18
CA ALA A 46 -13.77 -4.29 -1.80
C ALA A 46 -12.36 -3.78 -1.50
N ILE A 47 -12.25 -2.64 -0.81
CA ILE A 47 -10.97 -2.08 -0.38
C ILE A 47 -10.99 -1.92 1.14
N TYR A 48 -10.02 -2.52 1.81
CA TYR A 48 -9.97 -2.63 3.27
C TYR A 48 -8.81 -1.87 3.88
N PHE A 49 -9.12 -0.82 4.65
CA PHE A 49 -8.18 -0.05 5.49
C PHE A 49 -8.51 -0.14 6.99
N GLY A 50 -9.30 -1.13 7.41
CA GLY A 50 -9.78 -1.26 8.78
C GLY A 50 -8.78 -1.84 9.79
N SER A 51 -9.19 -1.84 11.06
CA SER A 51 -8.39 -2.30 12.22
C SER A 51 -8.41 -3.81 12.49
N GLY A 52 -9.03 -4.60 11.61
CA GLY A 52 -9.21 -6.05 11.73
C GLY A 52 -10.64 -6.48 12.05
N ARG A 53 -11.44 -5.65 12.75
CA ARG A 53 -12.79 -6.03 13.23
C ARG A 53 -13.74 -6.54 12.15
N GLU A 54 -13.74 -5.88 11.00
CA GLU A 54 -14.65 -6.22 9.89
C GLU A 54 -14.03 -7.17 8.86
N LEU A 55 -12.72 -7.47 8.96
CA LEU A 55 -12.03 -8.26 7.94
C LEU A 55 -12.58 -9.69 7.81
N PRO A 56 -12.83 -10.45 8.90
CA PRO A 56 -13.39 -11.79 8.80
C PRO A 56 -14.77 -11.80 8.13
N ARG A 57 -15.65 -10.85 8.51
CA ARG A 57 -16.98 -10.71 7.92
C ARG A 57 -16.92 -10.31 6.43
N LEU A 58 -15.98 -9.44 6.07
CA LEU A 58 -15.72 -9.08 4.68
C LEU A 58 -15.25 -10.28 3.86
N ILE A 59 -14.33 -11.09 4.39
CA ILE A 59 -13.86 -12.31 3.74
C ILE A 59 -15.04 -13.26 3.51
N GLU A 60 -15.84 -13.54 4.54
CA GLU A 60 -16.99 -14.45 4.41
C GLU A 60 -18.01 -13.97 3.35
N PHE A 61 -18.33 -12.67 3.36
CA PHE A 61 -19.19 -12.07 2.34
C PHE A 61 -18.60 -12.19 0.94
N SER A 62 -17.30 -11.93 0.80
CA SER A 62 -16.58 -11.98 -0.48
C SER A 62 -16.43 -13.40 -1.02
N GLN A 63 -16.34 -14.42 -0.15
CA GLN A 63 -16.34 -15.84 -0.55
C GLN A 63 -17.67 -16.26 -1.20
N LYS A 64 -18.79 -15.76 -0.67
CA LYS A 64 -20.14 -16.02 -1.19
C LYS A 64 -20.43 -15.25 -2.47
N SER A 65 -20.05 -13.96 -2.49
CA SER A 65 -20.34 -13.02 -3.59
C SER A 65 -19.29 -13.02 -4.71
N LYS A 66 -18.11 -13.60 -4.48
CA LYS A 66 -16.95 -13.55 -5.40
C LYS A 66 -16.41 -12.14 -5.66
N ILE A 67 -16.69 -11.18 -4.78
CA ILE A 67 -16.10 -9.84 -4.85
C ILE A 67 -14.63 -9.90 -4.41
N PRO A 68 -13.67 -9.40 -5.20
CA PRO A 68 -12.26 -9.36 -4.82
C PRO A 68 -12.01 -8.35 -3.70
N ILE A 69 -11.00 -8.62 -2.86
CA ILE A 69 -10.58 -7.76 -1.75
C ILE A 69 -9.17 -7.22 -2.02
N ILE A 70 -9.01 -5.91 -1.93
CA ILE A 70 -7.73 -5.23 -1.75
C ILE A 70 -7.54 -4.98 -0.25
N GLN A 71 -6.63 -5.71 0.38
CA GLN A 71 -6.28 -5.52 1.78
C GLN A 71 -5.11 -4.54 1.86
N GLY A 72 -5.42 -3.27 2.19
CA GLY A 72 -4.45 -2.18 2.28
C GLY A 72 -4.15 -1.73 3.72
N SER A 73 -4.75 -2.38 4.72
CA SER A 73 -4.58 -2.01 6.11
C SER A 73 -3.29 -2.56 6.71
N SER A 74 -2.78 -1.89 7.74
CA SER A 74 -1.60 -2.34 8.46
C SER A 74 -1.88 -3.34 9.58
N TYR A 75 -3.09 -3.89 9.64
CA TYR A 75 -3.53 -4.86 10.66
C TYR A 75 -2.59 -6.09 10.71
N PRO A 76 -1.96 -6.40 11.85
CA PRO A 76 -0.96 -7.48 11.95
C PRO A 76 -1.47 -8.86 11.53
N ASP A 77 -2.68 -9.27 11.95
CA ASP A 77 -3.17 -10.62 11.62
C ASP A 77 -3.93 -10.68 10.30
N ALA A 78 -3.88 -9.63 9.47
CA ALA A 78 -4.53 -9.65 8.16
C ALA A 78 -4.09 -10.88 7.35
N ILE A 79 -2.78 -11.18 7.35
CA ILE A 79 -2.21 -12.34 6.63
C ILE A 79 -2.81 -13.66 7.13
N LYS A 80 -2.99 -13.81 8.44
CA LYS A 80 -3.59 -15.02 9.01
C LYS A 80 -5.00 -15.25 8.46
N HIS A 81 -5.87 -14.24 8.56
CA HIS A 81 -7.25 -14.33 8.05
C HIS A 81 -7.29 -14.56 6.54
N MET A 82 -6.39 -13.92 5.78
CA MET A 82 -6.32 -14.11 4.33
C MET A 82 -5.84 -15.50 3.92
N ASN A 83 -4.91 -16.10 4.66
CA ASN A 83 -4.44 -17.47 4.39
C ASN A 83 -5.50 -18.54 4.70
N GLU A 84 -6.38 -18.27 5.66
CA GLU A 84 -7.53 -19.13 5.97
C GLU A 84 -8.67 -18.98 4.95
N ALA A 85 -8.68 -17.88 4.18
CA ALA A 85 -9.69 -17.60 3.17
C ALA A 85 -9.47 -18.44 1.91
N LYS A 86 -10.49 -19.24 1.54
CA LYS A 86 -10.51 -20.02 0.30
C LYS A 86 -11.60 -19.53 -0.66
N GLY A 87 -11.34 -19.58 -1.97
CA GLY A 87 -12.34 -19.30 -2.99
C GLY A 87 -12.74 -17.83 -3.13
N VAL A 88 -11.86 -16.92 -2.72
CA VAL A 88 -11.97 -15.45 -2.86
C VAL A 88 -10.62 -14.89 -3.31
N ALA A 89 -10.66 -13.90 -4.21
CA ALA A 89 -9.48 -13.18 -4.64
C ALA A 89 -9.10 -12.13 -3.60
N ILE A 90 -7.90 -12.24 -3.03
CA ILE A 90 -7.39 -11.25 -2.08
C ILE A 90 -6.01 -10.77 -2.52
N VAL A 91 -5.87 -9.47 -2.72
CA VAL A 91 -4.59 -8.80 -2.94
C VAL A 91 -4.13 -8.18 -1.63
N HIS A 92 -3.00 -8.65 -1.11
CA HIS A 92 -2.32 -8.02 0.02
C HIS A 92 -1.45 -6.86 -0.48
N ALA A 93 -1.85 -5.64 -0.15
CA ALA A 93 -1.24 -4.40 -0.63
C ALA A 93 -0.99 -3.41 0.53
N PRO A 94 -0.09 -3.73 1.47
CA PRO A 94 0.20 -2.84 2.61
C PRO A 94 0.79 -1.49 2.18
N ASN A 95 1.28 -1.39 0.94
CA ASN A 95 1.60 -0.15 0.25
C ASN A 95 0.91 -0.15 -1.12
N LEU A 96 0.04 0.82 -1.36
CA LEU A 96 -0.73 0.97 -2.61
C LEU A 96 -0.12 2.00 -3.57
N SER A 97 1.04 2.58 -3.25
CA SER A 97 1.74 3.45 -4.18
C SER A 97 2.48 2.59 -5.22
N ILE A 98 1.95 2.55 -6.43
CA ILE A 98 2.57 1.87 -7.58
C ILE A 98 4.05 2.29 -7.76
N PRO A 99 4.40 3.58 -7.85
CA PRO A 99 5.80 3.97 -8.06
C PRO A 99 6.70 3.51 -6.91
N VAL A 100 6.24 3.54 -5.64
CA VAL A 100 7.03 3.02 -4.51
C VAL A 100 7.24 1.51 -4.64
N VAL A 101 6.18 0.76 -4.89
CA VAL A 101 6.24 -0.71 -5.03
C VAL A 101 7.18 -1.13 -6.16
N LYS A 102 7.20 -0.38 -7.27
CA LYS A 102 8.15 -0.62 -8.36
C LYS A 102 9.57 -0.20 -8.00
N PHE A 103 9.74 0.92 -7.31
CA PHE A 103 11.04 1.31 -6.77
C PHE A 103 11.60 0.27 -5.79
N MET A 104 10.79 -0.30 -4.90
CA MET A 104 11.21 -1.36 -3.98
C MET A 104 11.70 -2.60 -4.74
N SER A 105 11.11 -2.91 -5.88
CA SER A 105 11.57 -4.00 -6.75
C SER A 105 12.94 -3.71 -7.35
N LEU A 106 13.18 -2.47 -7.81
CA LEU A 106 14.49 -2.02 -8.29
C LEU A 106 15.53 -1.95 -7.17
N PHE A 107 15.13 -1.52 -5.98
CA PHE A 107 16.00 -1.41 -4.81
C PHE A 107 16.52 -2.78 -4.38
N ARG A 108 15.68 -3.82 -4.44
CA ARG A 108 16.11 -5.20 -4.19
C ARG A 108 17.28 -5.62 -5.09
N GLU A 109 17.24 -5.25 -6.37
CA GLU A 109 18.34 -5.54 -7.30
C GLU A 109 19.58 -4.67 -7.02
N GLN A 110 19.40 -3.41 -6.62
CA GLN A 110 20.51 -2.55 -6.19
C GLN A 110 21.25 -3.14 -4.99
N VAL A 111 20.51 -3.52 -3.95
CA VAL A 111 21.05 -4.16 -2.74
C VAL A 111 21.87 -5.40 -3.09
N LYS A 112 21.32 -6.32 -3.92
CA LYS A 112 22.02 -7.55 -4.33
C LYS A 112 23.37 -7.29 -4.99
N VAL A 113 23.51 -6.18 -5.72
CA VAL A 113 24.74 -5.87 -6.48
C VAL A 113 25.71 -5.00 -5.68
N LEU A 114 25.21 -4.14 -4.80
CA LEU A 114 26.02 -3.12 -4.12
C LEU A 114 26.43 -3.49 -2.70
N SER A 115 25.66 -4.33 -1.99
CA SER A 115 25.88 -4.60 -0.56
C SER A 115 27.19 -5.30 -0.22
N ASP A 116 27.86 -5.94 -1.19
CA ASP A 116 29.20 -6.52 -0.98
C ASP A 116 30.32 -5.47 -1.04
N PHE A 117 30.04 -4.26 -1.54
CA PHE A 117 31.03 -3.23 -1.83
C PHE A 117 30.77 -1.90 -1.10
N MET A 118 29.55 -1.68 -0.63
CA MET A 118 29.08 -0.40 -0.10
C MET A 118 28.15 -0.61 1.10
N ASP A 119 28.29 0.27 2.10
CA ASP A 119 27.43 0.31 3.26
C ASP A 119 26.13 1.06 2.93
N LEU A 120 24.99 0.53 3.38
CA LEU A 120 23.68 1.16 3.23
C LEU A 120 23.30 1.92 4.51
N SER A 121 22.96 3.20 4.37
CA SER A 121 22.22 3.95 5.38
C SER A 121 20.80 4.26 4.91
N ILE A 122 19.84 4.19 5.84
CA ILE A 122 18.43 4.45 5.59
C ILE A 122 17.96 5.55 6.55
N LEU A 123 17.40 6.62 5.99
CA LEU A 123 16.73 7.68 6.72
C LEU A 123 15.28 7.77 6.25
N GLU A 124 14.34 7.94 7.17
CA GLU A 124 12.93 8.15 6.83
C GLU A 124 12.29 9.27 7.65
N SER A 125 11.30 9.94 7.06
CA SER A 125 10.54 11.00 7.71
C SER A 125 9.06 10.89 7.42
N HIS A 126 8.26 10.93 8.49
CA HIS A 126 6.79 10.87 8.49
C HIS A 126 6.24 11.84 9.55
N GLN A 127 4.92 11.92 9.72
CA GLN A 127 4.30 12.84 10.68
C GLN A 127 4.85 12.62 12.11
N LYS A 128 5.00 13.70 12.89
CA LYS A 128 5.45 13.67 14.30
C LYS A 128 4.77 12.60 15.17
N ALA A 129 3.49 12.33 14.92
CA ALA A 129 2.71 11.34 15.66
C ALA A 129 3.09 9.87 15.36
N LYS A 130 3.77 9.61 14.23
CA LYS A 130 4.17 8.25 13.84
C LYS A 130 5.44 7.85 14.60
N LYS A 131 5.26 7.04 15.64
CA LYS A 131 6.35 6.60 16.54
C LYS A 131 7.13 5.41 16.01
N ASP A 132 6.49 4.56 15.21
CA ASP A 132 7.09 3.38 14.63
C ASP A 132 7.81 3.71 13.31
N VAL A 133 8.95 3.05 13.08
CA VAL A 133 9.61 3.06 11.77
C VAL A 133 8.64 2.57 10.71
N SER A 134 8.57 3.28 9.57
CA SER A 134 7.68 2.93 8.48
C SER A 134 7.91 1.50 7.97
N LYS A 135 6.83 0.80 7.60
CA LYS A 135 6.93 -0.55 7.04
C LYS A 135 7.80 -0.59 5.79
N THR A 136 7.69 0.42 4.92
CA THR A 136 8.56 0.57 3.74
C THR A 136 10.03 0.61 4.14
N ALA A 137 10.43 1.40 5.13
CA ALA A 137 11.83 1.46 5.55
C ALA A 137 12.32 0.12 6.13
N ARG A 138 11.48 -0.56 6.91
CA ARG A 138 11.76 -1.91 7.44
C ARG A 138 11.94 -2.93 6.33
N GLU A 139 11.02 -2.98 5.37
CA GLU A 139 11.11 -3.90 4.24
C GLU A 139 12.38 -3.65 3.40
N MET A 140 12.79 -2.39 3.23
CA MET A 140 14.02 -2.05 2.51
C MET A 140 15.27 -2.44 3.30
N ALA A 141 15.26 -2.27 4.63
CA ALA A 141 16.33 -2.74 5.51
C ALA A 141 16.45 -4.27 5.50
N ASP A 142 15.32 -4.98 5.58
CA ASP A 142 15.25 -6.44 5.51
C ASP A 142 15.85 -6.96 4.19
N MET A 143 15.58 -6.28 3.05
CA MET A 143 16.19 -6.64 1.76
C MET A 143 17.72 -6.58 1.80
N ALA A 144 18.29 -5.65 2.57
CA ALA A 144 19.73 -5.43 2.72
C ALA A 144 20.35 -6.17 3.92
N GLY A 145 19.56 -6.92 4.70
CA GLY A 145 20.04 -7.55 5.93
C GLY A 145 20.43 -6.54 7.02
N LEU A 146 19.94 -5.30 6.94
CA LEU A 146 20.24 -4.24 7.89
C LEU A 146 19.30 -4.32 9.09
N ASN A 147 19.85 -4.26 10.31
CA ASN A 147 19.02 -4.21 11.52
C ASN A 147 18.19 -2.91 11.54
N HIS A 148 16.89 -3.04 11.84
CA HIS A 148 15.94 -1.93 11.95
C HIS A 148 16.35 -0.82 12.93
N GLU A 149 17.23 -1.10 13.89
CA GLU A 149 17.77 -0.10 14.82
C GLU A 149 18.68 0.94 14.15
N TYR A 150 19.24 0.61 12.98
CA TYR A 150 20.07 1.51 12.19
C TYR A 150 19.28 2.39 11.22
N ILE A 151 17.95 2.30 11.23
CA ILE A 151 17.09 3.19 10.45
C ILE A 151 16.93 4.49 11.22
N GLU A 152 17.39 5.59 10.63
CA GLU A 152 17.20 6.93 11.20
C GLU A 152 15.79 7.44 10.90
N SER A 153 15.10 7.96 11.92
CA SER A 153 13.74 8.47 11.81
C SER A 153 13.67 9.94 12.24
N ILE A 154 13.47 10.84 11.28
CA ILE A 154 13.26 12.27 11.56
C ILE A 154 11.76 12.52 11.75
N ARG A 155 11.40 13.10 12.90
CA ARG A 155 10.02 13.39 13.33
C ARG A 155 9.81 14.82 13.80
N ASP A 156 10.89 15.56 14.03
CA ASP A 156 10.80 16.94 14.43
C ASP A 156 10.35 17.82 13.25
N PRO A 157 9.24 18.57 13.35
CA PRO A 157 8.73 19.35 12.23
C PRO A 157 9.69 20.43 11.72
N GLU A 158 10.56 20.99 12.56
CA GLU A 158 11.54 21.99 12.14
C GLU A 158 12.63 21.32 11.31
N GLU A 159 13.20 20.21 11.81
CA GLU A 159 14.16 19.40 11.04
C GLU A 159 13.58 18.88 9.72
N GLN A 160 12.31 18.48 9.70
CA GLN A 160 11.63 18.03 8.49
C GLN A 160 11.56 19.10 7.40
N VAL A 161 11.34 20.35 7.79
CA VAL A 161 11.29 21.48 6.85
C VAL A 161 12.70 21.89 6.45
N GLU A 162 13.58 22.09 7.43
CA GLU A 162 14.89 22.71 7.22
C GLU A 162 15.91 21.75 6.61
N LEU A 163 15.94 20.49 7.06
CA LEU A 163 16.92 19.50 6.62
C LEU A 163 16.41 18.69 5.42
N LEU A 164 15.13 18.30 5.45
CA LEU A 164 14.58 17.38 4.46
C LEU A 164 13.74 18.08 3.37
N GLY A 165 13.42 19.37 3.54
CA GLY A 165 12.62 20.11 2.57
C GLY A 165 11.17 19.62 2.47
N VAL A 166 10.59 19.11 3.55
CA VAL A 166 9.16 18.78 3.59
C VAL A 166 8.35 20.08 3.57
N PRO A 167 7.45 20.31 2.58
CA PRO A 167 6.59 21.47 2.58
C PRO A 167 5.69 21.50 3.82
N LYS A 168 5.48 22.69 4.42
CA LYS A 168 4.76 22.84 5.70
C LYS A 168 3.34 22.25 5.65
N GLU A 169 2.67 22.39 4.51
CA GLU A 169 1.35 21.84 4.22
C GLU A 169 1.31 20.30 4.19
N HIS A 170 2.46 19.64 4.04
CA HIS A 170 2.59 18.17 3.99
C HIS A 170 3.16 17.56 5.28
N LEU A 171 3.48 18.35 6.31
CA LEU A 171 3.94 17.83 7.60
C LEU A 171 2.93 16.85 8.23
N GLY A 172 1.62 17.11 8.07
CA GLY A 172 0.54 16.21 8.52
C GLY A 172 0.32 14.96 7.66
N GLY A 173 1.11 14.79 6.59
CA GLY A 173 0.82 13.81 5.56
C GLY A 173 1.95 13.64 4.53
N HIS A 174 3.17 13.32 4.96
CA HIS A 174 4.26 12.98 4.05
C HIS A 174 4.83 11.59 4.36
N ALA A 175 5.57 11.05 3.41
CA ALA A 175 6.42 9.87 3.59
C ALA A 175 7.68 10.04 2.75
N TYR A 176 8.79 10.37 3.41
CA TYR A 176 10.10 10.51 2.78
C TYR A 176 10.99 9.35 3.19
N HIS A 177 11.76 8.80 2.25
CA HIS A 177 12.74 7.76 2.48
C HIS A 177 13.99 8.09 1.67
N PHE A 178 15.15 7.99 2.29
CA PHE A 178 16.45 8.22 1.67
C PHE A 178 17.30 6.96 1.88
N PHE A 179 17.93 6.50 0.80
CA PHE A 179 18.80 5.34 0.78
C PHE A 179 20.15 5.76 0.22
N ASN A 180 21.21 5.65 1.02
CA ASN A 180 22.56 6.00 0.60
C ASN A 180 23.45 4.77 0.69
N PHE A 181 23.97 4.34 -0.46
CA PHE A 181 25.09 3.41 -0.52
C PHE A 181 26.39 4.21 -0.55
N GLU A 182 27.31 3.91 0.36
CA GLU A 182 28.60 4.60 0.45
C GLU A 182 29.73 3.60 0.65
N GLY A 183 30.78 3.68 -0.17
CA GLY A 183 31.89 2.73 -0.14
C GLY A 183 32.83 2.94 -1.32
N MET A 184 34.09 2.52 -1.18
CA MET A 184 35.10 2.61 -2.24
C MET A 184 35.29 4.03 -2.85
N GLY A 185 35.02 5.09 -2.07
CA GLY A 185 35.07 6.48 -2.53
C GLY A 185 33.89 6.91 -3.41
N VAL A 186 32.84 6.09 -3.51
CA VAL A 186 31.61 6.36 -4.27
C VAL A 186 30.43 6.49 -3.31
N LYS A 187 29.51 7.42 -3.64
CA LYS A 187 28.23 7.58 -2.96
C LYS A 187 27.09 7.53 -3.97
N ILE A 188 26.12 6.66 -3.75
CA ILE A 188 24.91 6.52 -4.56
C ILE A 188 23.73 6.85 -3.66
N GLN A 189 22.91 7.83 -4.05
CA GLN A 189 21.76 8.27 -3.28
C GLN A 189 20.48 8.11 -4.09
N THR A 190 19.47 7.52 -3.47
CA THR A 190 18.11 7.45 -4.01
C THR A 190 17.11 7.86 -2.94
N SER A 191 15.99 8.46 -3.36
CA SER A 191 14.96 8.87 -2.42
C SER A 191 13.55 8.69 -2.97
N ILE A 192 12.62 8.47 -2.04
CA ILE A 192 11.18 8.48 -2.25
C ILE A 192 10.65 9.69 -1.49
N MET A 193 9.91 10.57 -2.16
CA MET A 193 9.30 11.74 -1.55
C MET A 193 7.82 11.78 -1.88
N ILE A 194 6.98 11.55 -0.87
CA ILE A 194 5.52 11.54 -1.03
C ILE A 194 4.91 12.70 -0.26
N HIS A 195 4.07 13.44 -0.98
CA HIS A 195 3.20 14.48 -0.46
C HIS A 195 1.75 14.00 -0.46
N GLY A 196 1.11 14.03 0.71
CA GLY A 196 -0.25 13.59 0.89
C GLY A 196 -0.42 12.08 0.73
N ARG A 197 -1.62 11.69 0.26
CA ARG A 197 -2.05 10.28 0.15
C ARG A 197 -2.56 9.91 -1.24
N GLU A 198 -2.45 10.83 -2.18
CA GLU A 198 -2.99 10.67 -3.53
C GLU A 198 -2.41 9.46 -4.26
N THR A 199 -1.10 9.23 -4.16
CA THR A 199 -0.45 8.08 -4.80
C THR A 199 -1.04 6.73 -4.38
N TYR A 200 -1.40 6.60 -3.10
CA TYR A 200 -2.01 5.38 -2.57
C TYR A 200 -3.47 5.26 -2.99
N ALA A 201 -4.22 6.36 -3.00
CA ALA A 201 -5.61 6.35 -3.44
C ALA A 201 -5.72 6.02 -4.94
N LEU A 202 -4.84 6.60 -5.76
CA LEU A 202 -4.76 6.31 -7.18
C LEU A 202 -4.40 4.85 -7.44
N GLY A 203 -3.38 4.33 -6.77
CA GLY A 203 -3.02 2.92 -6.91
C GLY A 203 -4.11 1.97 -6.42
N SER A 204 -4.89 2.34 -5.41
CA SER A 204 -6.07 1.59 -4.98
C SER A 204 -7.11 1.45 -6.10
N LEU A 205 -7.42 2.54 -6.80
CA LEU A 205 -8.39 2.53 -7.90
C LEU A 205 -7.86 1.85 -9.16
N LEU A 206 -6.57 2.02 -9.48
CA LEU A 206 -5.95 1.33 -10.61
C LEU A 206 -5.88 -0.18 -10.37
N LEU A 207 -5.54 -0.61 -9.16
CA LEU A 207 -5.58 -2.02 -8.78
C LEU A 207 -7.00 -2.57 -8.84
N ALA A 208 -8.01 -1.83 -8.35
CA ALA A 208 -9.40 -2.23 -8.44
C ALA A 208 -9.88 -2.37 -9.90
N ALA A 209 -9.54 -1.42 -10.76
CA ALA A 209 -9.88 -1.47 -12.18
C ALA A 209 -9.22 -2.67 -12.88
N GLY A 210 -7.93 -2.91 -12.62
CA GLY A 210 -7.22 -4.06 -13.15
C GLY A 210 -7.85 -5.40 -12.72
N LEU A 211 -8.30 -5.50 -11.46
CA LEU A 211 -8.99 -6.69 -10.92
C LEU A 211 -10.30 -6.97 -11.64
N LEU A 212 -11.04 -5.94 -12.05
CA LEU A 212 -12.27 -6.11 -12.82
C LEU A 212 -12.00 -6.46 -14.30
N GLU A 213 -11.00 -5.83 -14.93
CA GLU A 213 -10.73 -5.99 -16.36
C GLU A 213 -10.05 -7.32 -16.70
N ARG A 214 -8.96 -7.62 -16.00
CA ARG A 214 -8.10 -8.77 -16.31
C ARG A 214 -8.49 -9.99 -15.52
N GLY A 215 -9.32 -9.77 -14.50
CA GLY A 215 -9.84 -10.80 -13.63
C GLY A 215 -8.77 -11.80 -13.25
N ILE A 216 -7.51 -11.40 -12.93
CA ILE A 216 -6.51 -12.35 -12.39
C ILE A 216 -7.27 -13.19 -11.38
N LEU A 217 -7.39 -14.50 -11.45
CA LEU A 217 -7.67 -15.39 -12.58
C LEU A 217 -8.24 -16.63 -11.94
N LEU A 218 -9.40 -16.51 -11.26
CA LEU A 218 -10.30 -17.58 -10.76
C LEU A 218 -9.68 -18.80 -10.04
N ASP A 219 -8.38 -18.80 -9.76
CA ASP A 219 -7.60 -19.93 -9.26
C ASP A 219 -6.75 -19.47 -8.06
N PHE A 220 -7.28 -18.56 -7.25
CA PHE A 220 -6.76 -18.21 -5.93
C PHE A 220 -7.03 -19.32 -4.91
N GLN A 221 -6.78 -20.58 -5.29
CA GLN A 221 -6.96 -21.72 -4.38
C GLN A 221 -5.90 -21.75 -3.28
N ASP A 222 -4.78 -21.05 -3.47
CA ASP A 222 -3.57 -21.14 -2.64
C ASP A 222 -3.24 -19.89 -1.81
N GLY A 223 -4.15 -18.91 -1.69
CA GLY A 223 -4.03 -17.77 -0.76
C GLY A 223 -3.83 -16.38 -1.40
N PRO A 224 -3.47 -15.36 -0.60
CA PRO A 224 -3.41 -13.97 -1.05
C PRO A 224 -2.23 -13.69 -1.99
N VAL A 225 -2.47 -12.89 -3.03
CA VAL A 225 -1.41 -12.40 -3.93
C VAL A 225 -0.83 -11.11 -3.38
N LYS A 226 0.50 -10.98 -3.35
CA LYS A 226 1.15 -9.73 -2.95
C LYS A 226 1.10 -8.74 -4.12
N PHE A 227 0.82 -7.47 -3.81
CA PHE A 227 0.75 -6.40 -4.81
C PHE A 227 2.03 -6.24 -5.63
N VAL A 228 3.20 -6.47 -5.02
CA VAL A 228 4.53 -6.42 -5.67
C VAL A 228 4.68 -7.46 -6.79
N ASP A 229 3.96 -8.59 -6.70
CA ASP A 229 4.05 -9.71 -7.64
C ASP A 229 3.08 -9.58 -8.83
N ILE A 230 2.24 -8.54 -8.83
CA ILE A 230 1.29 -8.29 -9.92
C ILE A 230 2.02 -7.65 -11.11
N PRO A 231 1.88 -8.20 -12.34
CA PRO A 231 2.54 -7.70 -13.54
C PRO A 231 2.20 -6.23 -13.86
N ASP A 232 3.14 -5.50 -14.45
CA ASP A 232 2.94 -4.09 -14.83
C ASP A 232 1.79 -3.88 -15.82
N SER A 233 1.55 -4.87 -16.68
CA SER A 233 0.44 -4.87 -17.63
C SER A 233 -0.93 -4.75 -16.95
N PHE A 234 -1.01 -4.94 -15.62
CA PHE A 234 -2.21 -4.81 -14.81
C PHE A 234 -2.60 -3.36 -14.49
N TYR A 235 -1.62 -2.46 -14.39
CA TYR A 235 -1.82 -1.05 -14.06
C TYR A 235 -1.66 -0.14 -15.27
N LEU A 236 -0.93 -0.62 -16.27
CA LEU A 236 -0.70 0.07 -17.52
C LEU A 236 -1.82 -0.27 -18.50
N ASN A 237 -2.94 0.45 -18.43
CA ASN A 237 -3.74 0.67 -19.63
C ASN A 237 -3.06 1.78 -20.42
N ARG A 238 -2.52 1.39 -21.58
CA ARG A 238 -2.11 2.28 -22.66
C ARG A 238 -3.34 3.12 -23.02
N GLY A 239 -3.28 4.42 -22.71
CA GLY A 239 -4.02 5.39 -23.51
C GLY A 239 -3.60 5.28 -24.96
#